data_AF-A0A7V2JR26-F1
#
_entry.id   AF-A0A7V2JR26-F1
#
_cell.length_a   1.000
_cell.length_b   1.000
_cell.length_c   1.000
_cell.angle_alpha   90.00
_cell.angle_beta   90.00
_cell.angle_gamma   90.00
#
_symmetry.space_group_name_H-M   'P 1'
#
loop_
_entity.id
_entity.type
_entity.pdbx_description
1 polymer ?
#
loop_
_entity_poly.entity_id
_entity_poly.type
_entity_poly.pdbx_seq_one_letter_code
_entity_poly.pdbx_strand_id
1 'polypeptide(L)'
;MKKLLLIPVLFLLSITSASAATLIVQVRTDLRPHREFTLIRTDVYTSASPRRFITRREKRAQASLNWRRGIRVAQIDDLSNEEYRLTVSAIDRRNRTVVSRPVRVKIKGAK
;
A
#
# COMPACT_ATOMS: atom_id res chain seq x y z
N MET A 1 13.22 -31.76 14.85
CA MET A 1 12.05 -30.86 15.08
C MET A 1 12.44 -29.45 14.65
N LYS A 2 12.04 -29.00 13.44
CA LYS A 2 12.40 -27.66 12.93
C LYS A 2 11.39 -26.62 13.48
N LYS A 3 11.84 -25.76 14.39
CA LYS A 3 11.08 -24.61 14.91
C LYS A 3 10.91 -23.59 13.76
N LEU A 4 9.67 -23.43 13.27
CA LEU A 4 9.31 -22.33 12.38
C LEU A 4 9.30 -21.02 13.19
N LEU A 5 10.34 -20.20 13.03
CA LEU A 5 10.30 -18.81 13.46
C LEU A 5 9.34 -18.03 12.55
N LEU A 6 8.16 -17.70 13.09
CA LEU A 6 7.28 -16.68 12.52
C LEU A 6 7.98 -15.33 12.67
N ILE A 7 8.63 -14.86 11.61
CA ILE A 7 9.15 -13.49 11.55
C ILE A 7 7.96 -12.56 11.29
N PRO A 8 7.62 -11.62 12.19
CA PRO A 8 6.53 -10.69 11.99
C PRO A 8 6.93 -9.64 10.94
N VAL A 9 6.15 -9.58 9.85
CA VAL A 9 6.26 -8.54 8.81
C VAL A 9 5.86 -7.20 9.44
N LEU A 10 6.84 -6.35 9.73
CA LEU A 10 6.59 -5.01 10.26
C LEU A 10 6.37 -4.05 9.10
N PHE A 11 5.15 -3.51 8.96
CA PHE A 11 4.77 -2.55 7.92
C PHE A 11 4.68 -1.16 8.57
N LEU A 12 5.67 -0.30 8.32
CA LEU A 12 5.70 1.07 8.83
C LEU A 12 5.13 2.01 7.76
N LEU A 13 4.01 2.65 8.06
CA LEU A 13 3.34 3.63 7.23
C LEU A 13 3.60 5.03 7.82
N SER A 14 4.17 5.94 7.05
CA SER A 14 4.36 7.35 7.46
C SER A 14 3.49 8.25 6.58
N ILE A 15 2.70 9.13 7.20
CA ILE A 15 1.78 10.06 6.53
C ILE A 15 2.16 11.47 6.96
N THR A 16 2.44 12.37 6.01
CA THR A 16 2.76 13.79 6.25
C THR A 16 1.72 14.68 5.57
N SER A 17 1.15 15.64 6.29
CA SER A 17 0.10 16.55 5.82
C SER A 17 0.62 18.00 5.76
N ALA A 18 0.57 18.63 4.59
CA ALA A 18 0.59 20.07 4.37
C ALA A 18 -0.56 20.38 3.38
N SER A 19 -1.14 21.59 3.42
CA SER A 19 -2.35 22.02 2.70
C SER A 19 -2.54 21.36 1.32
N ALA A 20 -3.72 20.75 1.11
CA ALA A 20 -3.99 19.55 0.28
C ALA A 20 -3.31 18.28 0.83
N ALA A 21 -4.02 17.55 1.68
CA ALA A 21 -3.45 16.41 2.39
C ALA A 21 -2.97 15.34 1.40
N THR A 22 -1.65 15.18 1.33
CA THR A 22 -1.02 14.20 0.45
C THR A 22 -0.90 12.87 1.17
N LEU A 23 -1.37 11.80 0.55
CA LEU A 23 -1.18 10.44 1.02
C LEU A 23 -0.06 9.77 0.24
N ILE A 24 1.04 9.49 0.94
CA ILE A 24 2.19 8.77 0.39
C ILE A 24 2.09 7.31 0.84
N VAL A 25 2.03 6.39 -0.12
CA VAL A 25 2.02 4.95 0.17
C VAL A 25 3.40 4.38 -0.10
N GLN A 26 4.03 3.90 0.96
CA GLN A 26 5.31 3.21 0.91
C GLN A 26 5.12 1.74 1.26
N VAL A 27 5.73 0.86 0.46
CA VAL A 27 5.64 -0.59 0.64
C VAL A 27 7.02 -1.15 0.87
N ARG A 28 7.21 -1.79 2.02
CA ARG A 28 8.38 -2.62 2.30
C ARG A 28 7.99 -4.07 2.05
N THR A 29 8.79 -4.78 1.27
CA THR A 29 8.67 -6.23 1.10
C THR A 29 9.97 -6.88 1.52
N ASP A 30 9.96 -7.50 2.68
CA ASP A 30 10.81 -8.61 3.02
C ASP A 30 10.39 -9.79 2.13
N LEU A 31 11.17 -10.03 1.06
CA LEU A 31 10.93 -11.09 0.08
C LEU A 31 10.40 -12.36 0.75
N ARG A 32 9.18 -12.78 0.38
CA ARG A 32 8.85 -14.21 0.47
C ARG A 32 9.57 -14.87 -0.70
N PRO A 33 10.59 -15.72 -0.47
CA PRO A 33 11.46 -16.27 -1.53
C PRO A 33 10.76 -17.15 -2.57
N HIS A 34 9.43 -17.34 -2.48
CA HIS A 34 8.66 -18.24 -3.34
C HIS A 34 7.41 -17.60 -3.97
N ARG A 35 7.21 -16.28 -3.86
CA ARG A 35 6.10 -15.62 -4.56
C ARG A 35 6.56 -14.36 -5.27
N GLU A 36 6.73 -14.49 -6.58
CA GLU A 36 6.99 -13.39 -7.49
C GLU A 36 5.72 -12.53 -7.64
N PHE A 37 5.91 -11.21 -7.62
CA PHE A 37 4.90 -10.23 -8.00
C PHE A 37 5.54 -9.21 -8.95
N THR A 38 4.76 -8.70 -9.89
CA THR A 38 5.22 -7.80 -10.96
C THR A 38 4.68 -6.39 -10.80
N LEU A 39 3.67 -6.20 -9.94
CA LEU A 39 2.97 -4.94 -9.78
C LEU A 39 2.44 -4.77 -8.35
N ILE A 40 2.48 -3.55 -7.86
CA ILE A 40 1.76 -3.12 -6.67
C ILE A 40 0.59 -2.24 -7.11
N ARG A 41 -0.62 -2.64 -6.72
CA ARG A 41 -1.85 -1.88 -6.92
C ARG A 41 -2.27 -1.23 -5.61
N THR A 42 -2.55 0.05 -5.66
CA THR A 42 -3.14 0.82 -4.55
C THR A 42 -4.51 1.30 -4.99
N ASP A 43 -5.54 0.74 -4.39
CA ASP A 43 -6.93 1.19 -4.56
C ASP A 43 -7.33 2.04 -3.35
N VAL A 44 -7.92 3.22 -3.60
CA VAL A 44 -8.34 4.16 -2.57
C VAL A 44 -9.85 4.37 -2.65
N TYR A 45 -10.51 4.33 -1.50
CA TYR A 45 -11.96 4.46 -1.34
C TYR A 45 -12.24 5.50 -0.27
N THR A 46 -13.38 6.18 -0.35
CA THR A 46 -13.92 6.89 0.82
C THR A 46 -14.55 5.86 1.77
N SER A 47 -14.59 6.15 3.06
CA SER A 47 -15.37 5.34 4.00
C SER A 47 -16.87 5.31 3.65
N ALA A 48 -17.39 6.36 3.02
CA ALA A 48 -18.78 6.44 2.56
C ALA A 48 -19.08 5.55 1.35
N SER A 49 -18.10 5.23 0.51
CA SER A 49 -18.27 4.45 -0.72
C SER A 49 -17.22 3.35 -0.87
N PRO A 50 -17.24 2.30 -0.02
CA PRO A 50 -16.20 1.27 0.01
C PRO A 50 -16.20 0.33 -1.21
N ARG A 51 -17.20 0.42 -2.09
CA ARG A 51 -17.31 -0.40 -3.31
C ARG A 51 -16.81 0.31 -4.57
N ARG A 52 -16.60 1.62 -4.54
CA ARG A 52 -16.16 2.42 -5.68
C ARG A 52 -14.84 3.09 -5.35
N PHE A 53 -13.79 2.77 -6.11
CA PHE A 53 -12.52 3.45 -5.94
C PHE A 53 -12.65 4.92 -6.37
N ILE A 54 -12.08 5.82 -5.57
CA ILE A 54 -11.87 7.22 -5.96
C ILE A 54 -10.68 7.28 -6.90
N THR A 55 -9.60 6.56 -6.55
CA THR A 55 -8.39 6.49 -7.36
C THR A 55 -7.76 5.12 -7.29
N ARG A 56 -7.11 4.75 -8.39
CA ARG A 56 -6.28 3.56 -8.52
C ARG A 56 -4.90 3.99 -9.00
N ARG A 57 -3.86 3.49 -8.35
CA ARG A 57 -2.47 3.65 -8.76
C ARG A 57 -1.81 2.29 -8.87
N GLU A 58 -0.99 2.13 -9.89
CA GLU A 58 -0.23 0.92 -10.13
C GLU A 58 1.25 1.26 -10.31
N LYS A 59 2.11 0.50 -9.66
CA LYS A 59 3.56 0.63 -9.78
C LYS A 59 4.15 -0.72 -10.14
N ARG A 60 4.90 -0.80 -11.24
CA ARG A 60 5.66 -2.01 -11.57
C ARG A 60 6.66 -2.32 -10.45
N ALA A 61 6.61 -3.54 -9.96
CA ALA A 61 7.61 -4.08 -9.06
C ALA A 61 8.68 -4.77 -9.92
N GLN A 62 9.87 -4.18 -9.99
CA GLN A 62 11.02 -4.91 -10.54
C GLN A 62 11.39 -5.99 -9.51
N ALA A 63 11.16 -7.26 -9.88
CA ALA A 63 11.45 -8.43 -9.04
C ALA A 63 12.93 -8.50 -8.57
N SER A 64 13.82 -7.70 -9.16
CA SER A 64 15.25 -7.64 -8.86
C SER A 64 15.65 -6.70 -7.71
N LEU A 65 14.76 -5.84 -7.22
CA LEU A 65 15.13 -4.84 -6.23
C LEU A 65 14.85 -5.36 -4.82
N ASN A 66 15.88 -5.36 -3.97
CA ASN A 66 15.76 -5.60 -2.54
C ASN A 66 14.99 -4.44 -1.88
N TRP A 67 13.65 -4.52 -1.80
CA TRP A 67 12.78 -3.47 -1.22
C TRP A 67 12.84 -3.42 0.32
N ARG A 68 14.02 -3.57 0.91
CA ARG A 68 14.23 -3.59 2.37
C ARG A 68 13.99 -2.23 3.03
N ARG A 69 14.03 -1.12 2.28
CA ARG A 69 13.86 0.25 2.82
C ARG A 69 12.46 0.85 2.64
N GLY A 70 11.51 0.10 2.08
CA GLY A 70 10.20 0.64 1.70
C GLY A 70 10.30 1.54 0.46
N ILE A 71 9.50 1.28 -0.57
CA ILE A 71 9.48 2.08 -1.81
C ILE A 71 8.15 2.81 -1.92
N ARG A 72 8.20 4.08 -2.33
CA ARG A 72 6.99 4.84 -2.68
C ARG A 72 6.35 4.22 -3.93
N VAL A 73 5.15 3.69 -3.76
CA VAL A 73 4.38 3.04 -4.85
C VAL A 73 3.20 3.87 -5.30
N ALA A 74 2.70 4.77 -4.44
CA ALA A 74 1.66 5.71 -4.80
C ALA A 74 1.84 7.03 -4.04
N GLN A 75 1.39 8.09 -4.69
CA GLN A 75 1.17 9.41 -4.11
C GLN A 75 -0.22 9.84 -4.57
N ILE A 76 -1.05 10.28 -3.62
CA ILE A 76 -2.41 10.74 -3.86
C ILE A 76 -2.52 12.11 -3.23
N ASP A 77 -2.68 13.11 -4.08
CA ASP A 77 -2.77 14.51 -3.70
C ASP A 77 -4.25 14.95 -3.62
N ASP A 78 -4.49 16.18 -3.16
CA ASP A 78 -5.81 16.83 -3.11
C ASP A 78 -6.90 16.04 -2.35
N LEU A 79 -6.52 15.30 -1.32
CA LEU A 79 -7.48 14.57 -0.49
C LEU A 79 -8.21 15.52 0.48
N SER A 80 -9.51 15.27 0.63
CA SER A 80 -10.40 16.01 1.52
C SER A 80 -10.25 15.56 2.97
N ASN A 81 -10.82 16.32 3.90
CA ASN A 81 -10.82 16.00 5.32
C ASN A 81 -11.85 14.93 5.67
N GLU A 82 -11.54 13.68 5.36
CA GLU A 82 -12.41 12.53 5.62
C GLU A 82 -11.62 11.25 5.96
N GLU A 83 -12.35 10.15 6.17
CA GLU A 83 -11.76 8.82 6.34
C GLU A 83 -11.69 8.09 5.00
N TYR A 84 -10.50 7.58 4.69
CA TYR A 84 -10.21 6.79 3.51
C TYR A 84 -9.89 5.36 3.88
N ARG A 85 -10.31 4.45 3.01
CA ARG A 85 -9.88 3.05 3.02
C ARG A 85 -8.95 2.83 1.85
N LEU A 86 -7.82 2.21 2.11
CA LEU A 86 -6.84 1.85 1.10
C LEU A 86 -6.67 0.34 1.08
N THR A 87 -6.52 -0.20 -0.11
CA THR A 87 -6.13 -1.59 -0.32
C THR A 87 -4.84 -1.60 -1.12
N VAL A 88 -3.76 -2.08 -0.51
CA VAL A 88 -2.47 -2.26 -1.18
C VAL A 88 -2.30 -3.74 -1.50
N SER A 89 -2.22 -4.06 -2.79
CA SER A 89 -2.17 -5.43 -3.29
C SER A 89 -0.92 -5.66 -4.13
N ALA A 90 -0.22 -6.78 -3.90
CA ALA A 90 0.81 -7.25 -4.81
C ALA A 90 0.18 -8.20 -5.83
N ILE A 91 0.46 -7.98 -7.10
CA ILE A 91 -0.14 -8.67 -8.24
C ILE A 91 0.94 -9.49 -8.96
N ASP A 92 0.66 -10.77 -9.24
CA ASP A 92 1.57 -11.63 -10.01
C ASP A 92 1.51 -11.37 -11.53
N ARG A 93 2.39 -12.04 -12.27
CA ARG A 93 2.43 -11.99 -13.74
C ARG A 93 1.15 -12.44 -14.44
N ARG A 94 0.26 -13.17 -13.74
CA ARG A 94 -1.05 -13.62 -14.24
C ARG A 94 -2.18 -12.68 -13.80
N ASN A 95 -1.85 -11.48 -13.32
CA ASN A 95 -2.79 -10.48 -12.80
C ASN A 95 -3.60 -10.97 -11.58
N ARG A 96 -3.05 -11.92 -10.80
CA ARG A 96 -3.70 -12.42 -9.58
C ARG A 96 -3.13 -11.74 -8.35
N THR A 97 -4.00 -11.46 -7.38
CA THR A 97 -3.59 -10.91 -6.10
C THR A 97 -2.83 -11.96 -5.27
N VAL A 98 -1.57 -11.67 -4.98
CA VAL A 98 -0.68 -12.51 -4.17
C VAL A 98 -0.85 -12.25 -2.69
N VAL A 99 -0.94 -10.97 -2.33
CA VAL A 99 -1.18 -10.46 -0.98
C VAL A 99 -1.95 -9.16 -1.10
N SER A 100 -2.83 -8.90 -0.15
CA SER A 100 -3.58 -7.66 -0.05
C SER A 100 -3.62 -7.20 1.41
N ARG A 101 -3.43 -5.91 1.64
CA ARG A 101 -3.45 -5.30 2.97
C ARG A 101 -4.40 -4.10 2.97
N PRO A 102 -5.49 -4.15 3.75
CA PRO A 102 -6.33 -3.00 3.97
C PRO A 102 -5.68 -2.05 4.99
N VAL A 103 -5.81 -0.75 4.75
CA VAL A 103 -5.34 0.33 5.62
C VAL A 103 -6.46 1.36 5.74
N ARG A 104 -6.69 1.88 6.95
CA ARG A 104 -7.61 3.00 7.17
C ARG A 104 -6.80 4.22 7.53
N VAL A 105 -7.12 5.34 6.88
CA VAL A 105 -6.44 6.61 7.11
C VAL A 105 -7.49 7.67 7.31
N LYS A 106 -7.44 8.38 8.45
CA LYS A 106 -8.25 9.57 8.68
C LYS A 106 -7.39 10.78 8.41
N ILE A 107 -7.76 11.56 7.40
CA ILE A 107 -7.12 12.82 7.08
C ILE A 107 -7.83 13.90 7.88
N LYS A 108 -7.06 14.64 8.68
CA LYS A 108 -7.52 15.85 9.37
C LYS A 108 -6.65 16.99 8.89
N GLY A 109 -7.28 18.02 8.31
CA GLY A 109 -6.60 19.26 7.98
C GLY A 109 -6.03 19.89 9.25
N ALA A 110 -4.87 20.53 9.13
CA ALA A 110 -4.45 21.50 10.11
C ALA A 110 -5.49 22.64 10.08
N LYS A 111 -6.14 22.88 11.22
CA LYS A 111 -6.86 24.14 11.42
C LYS A 111 -5.86 25.28 11.46
#